data_AF-A0A660XIB1-F1
#
_entry.id   AF-A0A660XIB1-F1
#
_cell.length_a   1.000
_cell.length_b   1.000
_cell.length_c   1.000
_cell.angle_alpha   90.00
_cell.angle_beta   90.00
_cell.angle_gamma   90.00
#
_symmetry.space_group_name_H-M   'P 1'
#
loop_
_entity.id
_entity.type
_entity.pdbx_description
1 polymer ?
#
loop_
_entity_poly.entity_id
_entity_poly.type
_entity_poly.pdbx_seq_one_letter_code
_entity_poly.pdbx_strand_id
1 'polypeptide(L)'
;MESFGTYIKNHVLLFDGAMGTFIYQKGIFIDKCYDELNLSNPELIRSIHDEYLKAGAEAIETNTFGANRYKLARHNLAGKVKIINRKGARIAKEIAGSRAYVAGSMGPLGVKIEPWGETSFEEANEVFREQAQALLDGGVDLFILETFHDIREIEEAVKAIRSISDFPIIAQMTVQEDGKTSYGIELKEITERLSSSEADVIGLNCTVGPKHMLDFLEQMVKITTKPISIIPNAGKPQYVDGRTFYMSTPEYFCVYAKRFIETGARIIGGCCGTTPEHIRKMAEALVQKQPRIVIQKKTKLEPEVEVSLPEPVPTKQKSKLAEKIVQGKFVTLVEMLSPRGRDVTKQLAGAKKLKEKGIDAVNIPDGPRASARMNGLALAILLQNHVGMRLCFIIRAGTEVL
;
A
#
# COMPACT_ATOMS: atom_id res chain seq x y z
N MET A 1 28.51 12.58 -8.94
CA MET A 1 27.69 11.77 -8.02
C MET A 1 28.17 10.34 -8.14
N GLU A 2 28.11 9.55 -7.07
CA GLU A 2 28.35 8.10 -7.15
C GLU A 2 27.31 7.45 -8.09
N SER A 3 27.58 6.25 -8.63
CA SER A 3 26.57 5.53 -9.41
C SER A 3 25.44 5.06 -8.49
N PHE A 4 24.19 5.17 -8.98
CA PHE A 4 22.99 4.81 -8.21
C PHE A 4 23.08 3.39 -7.61
N GLY A 5 23.54 2.41 -8.39
CA GLY A 5 23.66 1.03 -7.94
C GLY A 5 24.70 0.82 -6.81
N THR A 6 25.70 1.70 -6.69
CA THR A 6 26.64 1.67 -5.56
C THR A 6 26.06 2.42 -4.36
N TYR A 7 25.44 3.58 -4.60
CA TYR A 7 24.82 4.39 -3.56
C TYR A 7 23.77 3.59 -2.78
N ILE A 8 22.84 2.94 -3.49
CA ILE A 8 21.68 2.28 -2.87
C ILE A 8 22.05 1.03 -2.05
N LYS A 9 23.26 0.49 -2.22
CA LYS A 9 23.78 -0.61 -1.41
C LYS A 9 24.17 -0.15 0.00
N ASN A 10 24.65 1.08 0.12
CA ASN A 10 25.26 1.61 1.34
C ASN A 10 24.42 2.72 2.00
N HIS A 11 23.52 3.33 1.26
CA HIS A 11 22.73 4.48 1.68
C HIS A 11 21.24 4.23 1.47
N VAL A 12 20.45 4.92 2.29
CA VAL A 12 19.01 5.10 2.03
C VAL A 12 18.88 6.35 1.18
N LEU A 13 18.10 6.26 0.10
CA LEU A 13 17.86 7.36 -0.82
C LEU A 13 16.46 7.93 -0.60
N LEU A 14 16.36 9.24 -0.36
CA LEU A 14 15.10 9.94 -0.23
C LEU A 14 14.61 10.47 -1.58
N PHE A 15 13.50 9.94 -2.07
CA PHE A 15 12.76 10.44 -3.21
C PHE A 15 11.89 11.66 -2.84
N ASP A 16 11.40 12.36 -3.86
CA ASP A 16 10.47 13.46 -3.73
C ASP A 16 9.05 13.00 -3.34
N GLY A 17 8.11 13.95 -3.41
CA GLY A 17 6.70 13.75 -3.11
C GLY A 17 5.84 13.74 -4.38
N ALA A 18 4.53 13.87 -4.20
CA ALA A 18 3.61 13.85 -5.34
C ALA A 18 3.76 15.02 -6.31
N MET A 19 4.01 14.70 -7.59
CA MET A 19 3.88 15.67 -8.69
C MET A 19 2.41 16.09 -8.91
N GLY A 20 1.51 15.13 -9.13
CA GLY A 20 0.14 15.43 -9.56
C GLY A 20 -0.71 16.19 -8.53
N THR A 21 -0.73 15.76 -7.25
CA THR A 21 -1.50 16.48 -6.22
C THR A 21 -0.89 17.83 -5.89
N PHE A 22 0.42 18.02 -6.09
CA PHE A 22 1.07 19.29 -5.85
C PHE A 22 0.84 20.28 -7.00
N ILE A 23 0.81 19.82 -8.26
CA ILE A 23 0.30 20.59 -9.41
C ILE A 23 -1.13 21.09 -9.14
N TYR A 24 -1.99 20.23 -8.58
CA TYR A 24 -3.34 20.62 -8.20
C TYR A 24 -3.36 21.73 -7.15
N GLN A 25 -2.54 21.62 -6.10
CA GLN A 25 -2.40 22.66 -5.08
C GLN A 25 -1.87 23.99 -5.65
N LYS A 26 -1.08 23.95 -6.72
CA LYS A 26 -0.61 25.13 -7.46
C LYS A 26 -1.66 25.71 -8.42
N GLY A 27 -2.88 25.17 -8.43
CA GLY A 27 -4.03 25.75 -9.13
C GLY A 27 -4.32 25.18 -10.52
N ILE A 28 -3.71 24.07 -10.91
CA ILE A 28 -4.05 23.37 -12.17
C ILE A 28 -4.98 22.20 -11.86
N PHE A 29 -6.21 22.25 -12.37
CA PHE A 29 -7.23 21.25 -12.08
C PHE A 29 -7.08 19.97 -12.93
N ILE A 30 -7.74 18.91 -12.47
CA ILE A 30 -7.61 17.53 -12.99
C ILE A 30 -8.10 17.32 -14.43
N ASP A 31 -8.76 18.31 -15.03
CA ASP A 31 -9.21 18.27 -16.43
C ASP A 31 -8.07 18.48 -17.44
N LYS A 32 -6.89 18.90 -16.96
CA LYS A 32 -5.69 19.12 -17.79
C LYS A 32 -4.79 17.89 -17.82
N CYS A 33 -4.06 17.74 -18.92
CA CYS A 33 -2.97 16.77 -19.02
C CYS A 33 -1.75 17.32 -18.26
N TYR A 34 -1.44 16.76 -17.09
CA TYR A 34 -0.30 17.23 -16.30
C TYR A 34 1.05 16.98 -17.00
N ASP A 35 1.17 15.90 -17.77
CA ASP A 35 2.37 15.64 -18.57
C ASP A 35 2.61 16.76 -19.61
N GLU A 36 1.55 17.36 -20.17
CA GLU A 36 1.66 18.48 -21.13
C GLU A 36 2.27 19.74 -20.50
N LEU A 37 2.19 19.90 -19.18
CA LEU A 37 2.78 21.05 -18.47
C LEU A 37 4.29 21.15 -18.69
N ASN A 38 4.97 20.05 -19.04
CA ASN A 38 6.37 20.09 -19.48
C ASN A 38 6.59 21.03 -20.68
N LEU A 39 5.58 21.19 -21.54
CA LEU A 39 5.60 22.08 -22.69
C LEU A 39 4.86 23.39 -22.43
N SER A 40 3.67 23.32 -21.84
CA SER A 40 2.77 24.48 -21.71
C SER A 40 3.08 25.36 -20.50
N ASN A 41 3.67 24.80 -19.44
CA ASN A 41 4.07 25.55 -18.25
C ASN A 41 5.34 24.95 -17.59
N PRO A 42 6.49 24.96 -18.30
CA PRO A 42 7.72 24.33 -17.81
C PRO A 42 8.25 24.95 -16.51
N GLU A 43 8.01 26.24 -16.29
CA GLU A 43 8.48 26.96 -15.10
C GLU A 43 7.75 26.50 -13.82
N LEU A 44 6.46 26.15 -13.92
CA LEU A 44 5.75 25.51 -12.81
C LEU A 44 6.38 24.15 -12.45
N ILE A 45 6.71 23.34 -13.45
CA ILE A 45 7.34 22.03 -13.21
C ILE A 45 8.74 22.20 -12.61
N ARG A 46 9.53 23.17 -13.10
CA ARG A 46 10.82 23.54 -12.49
C ARG A 46 10.68 23.94 -11.02
N SER A 47 9.69 24.78 -10.70
CA SER A 47 9.50 25.24 -9.33
C SER A 47 9.15 24.09 -8.39
N ILE A 48 8.33 23.14 -8.84
CA ILE A 48 7.96 21.95 -8.07
C ILE A 48 9.21 21.09 -7.77
N HIS A 49 10.02 20.78 -8.77
CA HIS A 49 11.25 20.02 -8.54
C HIS A 49 12.20 20.75 -7.59
N ASP A 50 12.39 22.06 -7.77
CA ASP A 50 13.27 22.84 -6.90
C ASP A 50 12.75 22.90 -5.45
N GLU A 51 11.43 22.95 -5.23
CA GLU A 51 10.83 22.88 -3.90
C GLU A 51 11.10 21.54 -3.21
N TYR A 52 11.03 20.41 -3.93
CA TYR A 52 11.38 19.10 -3.37
C TYR A 52 12.88 18.94 -3.11
N LEU A 53 13.74 19.43 -4.00
CA LEU A 53 15.19 19.44 -3.77
C LEU A 53 15.57 20.29 -2.56
N LYS A 54 14.97 21.48 -2.40
CA LYS A 54 15.15 22.33 -1.22
C LYS A 54 14.61 21.69 0.06
N ALA A 55 13.65 20.78 -0.06
CA ALA A 55 13.18 19.98 1.07
C ALA A 55 14.12 18.82 1.43
N GLY A 56 15.13 18.53 0.62
CA GLY A 56 16.12 17.48 0.89
C GLY A 56 15.89 16.18 0.13
N ALA A 57 15.08 16.19 -0.93
CA ALA A 57 15.04 15.07 -1.87
C ALA A 57 16.41 14.86 -2.53
N GLU A 58 16.87 13.61 -2.56
CA GLU A 58 18.13 13.17 -3.18
C GLU A 58 17.89 12.51 -4.55
N ALA A 59 16.63 12.20 -4.86
CA ALA A 59 16.17 11.82 -6.17
C ALA A 59 14.81 12.48 -6.46
N ILE A 60 14.56 12.82 -7.72
CA ILE A 60 13.30 13.40 -8.18
C ILE A 60 12.75 12.61 -9.36
N GLU A 61 11.43 12.49 -9.42
CA GLU A 61 10.73 11.83 -10.52
C GLU A 61 10.38 12.85 -11.60
N THR A 62 10.56 12.49 -12.88
CA THR A 62 10.12 13.35 -14.00
C THR A 62 8.60 13.49 -14.01
N ASN A 63 8.07 14.65 -14.44
CA ASN A 63 6.62 14.82 -14.66
C ASN A 63 6.17 14.09 -15.95
N THR A 64 6.22 12.76 -15.96
CA THR A 64 5.99 11.93 -17.15
C THR A 64 5.22 10.64 -16.87
N PHE A 65 4.64 10.50 -15.69
CA PHE A 65 3.87 9.31 -15.27
C PHE A 65 2.85 8.86 -16.33
N GLY A 66 2.16 9.81 -16.97
CA GLY A 66 1.12 9.56 -17.95
C GLY A 66 1.56 9.76 -19.41
N ALA A 67 2.84 10.06 -19.66
CA ALA A 67 3.32 10.51 -20.96
C ALA A 67 3.50 9.37 -22.00
N ASN A 68 2.62 8.37 -22.02
CA ASN A 68 2.59 7.32 -23.03
C ASN A 68 1.51 7.59 -24.09
N ARG A 69 1.59 6.87 -25.22
CA ARG A 69 0.72 7.06 -26.38
C ARG A 69 -0.77 6.94 -26.04
N TYR A 70 -1.16 5.95 -25.24
CA TYR A 70 -2.57 5.70 -24.90
C TYR A 70 -3.16 6.77 -23.99
N LYS A 71 -2.45 7.17 -22.93
CA LYS A 71 -2.91 8.24 -22.02
C LYS A 71 -2.93 9.59 -22.73
N LEU A 72 -1.90 9.92 -23.50
CA LEU A 72 -1.84 11.19 -24.25
C LEU A 72 -2.87 11.26 -25.38
N ALA A 73 -3.28 10.14 -25.97
CA ALA A 73 -4.35 10.10 -26.98
C ALA A 73 -5.67 10.69 -26.45
N ARG A 74 -6.00 10.49 -25.16
CA ARG A 74 -7.20 11.03 -24.52
C ARG A 74 -7.24 12.56 -24.51
N HIS A 75 -6.08 13.20 -24.69
CA HIS A 75 -5.92 14.64 -24.74
C HIS A 75 -5.55 15.15 -26.16
N ASN A 76 -5.62 14.30 -27.19
CA ASN A 76 -5.16 14.59 -28.55
C ASN A 76 -3.66 14.89 -28.65
N LEU A 77 -2.85 14.29 -27.76
CA LEU A 77 -1.41 14.51 -27.65
C LEU A 77 -0.57 13.28 -27.99
N ALA A 78 -1.16 12.23 -28.57
CA ALA A 78 -0.44 10.98 -28.92
C ALA A 78 0.81 11.22 -29.79
N GLY A 79 0.77 12.20 -30.72
CA GLY A 79 1.92 12.59 -31.53
C GLY A 79 3.02 13.35 -30.79
N LYS A 80 2.82 13.68 -29.51
CA LYS A 80 3.75 14.47 -28.67
C LYS A 80 4.48 13.64 -27.61
N VAL A 81 4.35 12.30 -27.60
CA VAL A 81 5.02 11.40 -26.62
C VAL A 81 6.50 11.76 -26.47
N LYS A 82 7.25 11.78 -27.57
CA LYS A 82 8.69 12.02 -27.55
C LYS A 82 9.06 13.39 -26.98
N ILE A 83 8.39 14.45 -27.44
CA ILE A 83 8.73 15.83 -27.04
C ILE A 83 8.34 16.11 -25.59
N ILE A 84 7.20 15.58 -25.11
CA ILE A 84 6.76 15.73 -23.72
C ILE A 84 7.74 15.05 -22.76
N ASN A 85 8.07 13.77 -23.00
CA ASN A 85 8.99 13.01 -22.14
C ASN A 85 10.38 13.64 -22.12
N ARG A 86 10.94 13.94 -23.30
CA ARG A 86 12.27 14.54 -23.42
C ARG A 86 12.35 15.89 -22.71
N LYS A 87 11.29 16.71 -22.79
CA LYS A 87 11.26 18.00 -22.11
C LYS A 87 11.10 17.84 -20.59
N GLY A 88 10.26 16.92 -20.12
CA GLY A 88 10.12 16.60 -18.70
C GLY A 88 11.44 16.13 -18.07
N ALA A 89 12.13 15.19 -18.73
CA ALA A 89 13.45 14.72 -18.32
C ALA A 89 14.50 15.85 -18.28
N ARG A 90 14.55 16.70 -19.31
CA ARG A 90 15.48 17.85 -19.33
C ARG A 90 15.22 18.85 -18.22
N ILE A 91 13.96 19.18 -17.95
CA ILE A 91 13.59 20.10 -16.87
C ILE A 91 14.10 19.55 -15.52
N ALA A 92 13.82 18.28 -15.22
CA ALA A 92 14.29 17.64 -14.00
C ALA A 92 15.83 17.61 -13.94
N LYS A 93 16.50 17.27 -15.06
CA LYS A 93 17.97 17.18 -15.11
C LYS A 93 18.67 18.51 -14.92
N GLU A 94 18.17 19.57 -15.53
CA GLU A 94 18.69 20.94 -15.37
C GLU A 94 18.55 21.42 -13.92
N ILE A 95 17.43 21.14 -13.26
CA ILE A 95 17.18 21.55 -11.87
C ILE A 95 17.94 20.68 -10.87
N ALA A 96 18.00 19.36 -11.08
CA ALA A 96 18.77 18.46 -10.24
C ALA A 96 20.26 18.78 -10.29
N GLY A 97 20.81 19.05 -11.48
CA GLY A 97 22.24 19.25 -11.68
C GLY A 97 23.03 18.07 -11.13
N SER A 98 23.94 18.33 -10.19
CA SER A 98 24.69 17.29 -9.47
C SER A 98 24.19 17.05 -8.04
N ARG A 99 23.00 17.56 -7.68
CA ARG A 99 22.43 17.50 -6.32
C ARG A 99 21.57 16.26 -6.07
N ALA A 100 20.92 15.75 -7.11
CA ALA A 100 20.01 14.61 -7.02
C ALA A 100 20.04 13.74 -8.28
N TYR A 101 19.61 12.49 -8.14
CA TYR A 101 19.33 11.61 -9.28
C TYR A 101 17.98 11.98 -9.93
N VAL A 102 17.88 11.80 -11.24
CA VAL A 102 16.62 11.99 -11.98
C VAL A 102 16.07 10.65 -12.43
N ALA A 103 14.89 10.29 -11.93
CA ALA A 103 14.18 9.07 -12.30
C ALA A 103 13.13 9.37 -13.38
N GLY A 104 13.24 8.69 -14.52
CA GLY A 104 12.22 8.69 -15.56
C GLY A 104 10.97 7.96 -15.08
N SER A 105 9.95 8.71 -14.63
CA SER A 105 8.68 8.14 -14.17
C SER A 105 7.84 7.67 -15.34
N MET A 106 7.39 6.41 -15.24
CA MET A 106 6.51 5.75 -16.20
C MET A 106 5.43 4.98 -15.42
N GLY A 107 4.17 5.36 -15.62
CA GLY A 107 3.03 4.66 -15.06
C GLY A 107 2.41 3.63 -16.02
N PRO A 108 1.34 2.93 -15.59
CA PRO A 108 0.62 1.99 -16.46
C PRO A 108 0.03 2.70 -17.68
N LEU A 109 -0.22 1.94 -18.76
CA LEU A 109 -0.75 2.46 -20.03
C LEU A 109 -2.19 2.97 -19.92
N GLY A 110 -2.92 2.52 -18.90
CA GLY A 110 -4.32 2.89 -18.68
C GLY A 110 -5.28 2.22 -19.67
N VAL A 111 -4.81 1.21 -20.41
CA VAL A 111 -5.60 0.30 -21.24
C VAL A 111 -5.50 -1.11 -20.67
N LYS A 112 -6.43 -1.98 -21.05
CA LYS A 112 -6.38 -3.39 -20.66
C LYS A 112 -5.53 -4.16 -21.67
N ILE A 113 -4.53 -4.87 -21.17
CA ILE A 113 -3.68 -5.77 -21.95
C ILE A 113 -4.29 -7.18 -21.93
N GLU A 114 -4.01 -7.99 -22.95
CA GLU A 114 -4.47 -9.37 -23.03
C GLU A 114 -4.19 -10.18 -21.73
N PRO A 115 -5.10 -11.07 -21.32
CA PRO A 115 -6.38 -11.41 -21.94
C PRO A 115 -7.53 -10.45 -21.56
N TRP A 116 -7.26 -9.36 -20.84
CA TRP A 116 -8.30 -8.46 -20.32
C TRP A 116 -8.79 -7.42 -21.33
N GLY A 117 -8.03 -7.19 -22.39
CA GLY A 117 -8.35 -6.24 -23.45
C GLY A 117 -7.66 -6.57 -24.77
N GLU A 118 -7.81 -5.67 -25.73
CA GLU A 118 -7.39 -5.86 -27.12
C GLU A 118 -5.91 -5.57 -27.36
N THR A 119 -5.25 -4.87 -26.43
CA THR A 119 -3.82 -4.56 -26.53
C THR A 119 -2.99 -5.80 -26.21
N SER A 120 -2.14 -6.22 -27.13
CA SER A 120 -1.22 -7.35 -26.91
C SER A 120 -0.06 -6.96 -25.99
N PHE A 121 0.64 -7.96 -25.42
CA PHE A 121 1.87 -7.71 -24.67
C PHE A 121 2.95 -7.04 -25.54
N GLU A 122 3.03 -7.39 -26.82
CA GLU A 122 3.99 -6.79 -27.77
C GLU A 122 3.71 -5.30 -28.00
N GLU A 123 2.45 -4.92 -28.22
CA GLU A 123 2.06 -3.52 -28.37
C GLU A 123 2.33 -2.72 -27.09
N ALA A 124 2.04 -3.29 -25.92
CA ALA A 124 2.34 -2.66 -24.64
C ALA A 124 3.85 -2.41 -24.48
N ASN A 125 4.67 -3.42 -24.82
CA ASN A 125 6.12 -3.33 -24.80
C ASN A 125 6.63 -2.20 -25.72
N GLU A 126 6.12 -2.10 -26.94
CA GLU A 126 6.48 -1.03 -27.88
C GLU A 126 6.16 0.37 -27.35
N VAL A 127 5.00 0.54 -26.71
CA VAL A 127 4.61 1.83 -26.14
C VAL A 127 5.49 2.21 -24.95
N PHE A 128 5.84 1.25 -24.08
CA PHE A 128 6.82 1.51 -23.01
C PHE A 128 8.20 1.84 -23.57
N ARG A 129 8.65 1.14 -24.62
CA ARG A 129 9.95 1.38 -25.27
C ARG A 129 10.00 2.78 -25.89
N GLU A 130 8.93 3.23 -26.53
CA GLU A 130 8.82 4.60 -27.07
C GLU A 130 9.00 5.66 -25.97
N GLN A 131 8.29 5.49 -24.86
CA GLN A 131 8.38 6.41 -23.73
C GLN A 131 9.79 6.38 -23.10
N ALA A 132 10.32 5.18 -22.84
CA ALA A 132 11.62 4.98 -22.22
C ALA A 132 12.75 5.60 -23.07
N GLN A 133 12.72 5.41 -24.40
CA GLN A 133 13.71 6.01 -25.30
C GLN A 133 13.69 7.54 -25.22
N ALA A 134 12.51 8.15 -25.17
CA ALA A 134 12.40 9.60 -25.07
C ALA A 134 12.92 10.16 -23.73
N LEU A 135 12.78 9.39 -22.64
CA LEU A 135 13.35 9.71 -21.34
C LEU A 135 14.88 9.59 -21.34
N LEU A 136 15.45 8.54 -21.97
CA LEU A 136 16.91 8.40 -22.18
C LEU A 136 17.48 9.58 -22.95
N ASP A 137 16.84 9.95 -24.07
CA ASP A 137 17.23 11.10 -24.90
C ASP A 137 17.11 12.44 -24.15
N GLY A 138 16.38 12.45 -23.04
CA GLY A 138 16.22 13.57 -22.11
C GLY A 138 17.27 13.62 -21.00
N GLY A 139 18.03 12.53 -20.79
CA GLY A 139 19.15 12.48 -19.85
C GLY A 139 18.79 12.09 -18.41
N VAL A 140 17.78 11.24 -18.22
CA VAL A 140 17.48 10.62 -16.91
C VAL A 140 18.65 9.75 -16.42
N ASP A 141 18.77 9.52 -15.11
CA ASP A 141 19.82 8.68 -14.53
C ASP A 141 19.37 7.24 -14.26
N LEU A 142 18.05 7.05 -14.12
CA LEU A 142 17.40 5.76 -13.88
C LEU A 142 15.93 5.82 -14.32
N PHE A 143 15.24 4.68 -14.25
CA PHE A 143 13.80 4.58 -14.47
C PHE A 143 13.06 4.18 -13.21
N ILE A 144 11.85 4.71 -13.07
CA ILE A 144 10.89 4.27 -12.06
C ILE A 144 9.57 3.92 -12.73
N LEU A 145 9.24 2.62 -12.68
CA LEU A 145 7.95 2.08 -13.07
C LEU A 145 7.07 2.10 -11.83
N GLU A 146 6.04 2.94 -11.82
CA GLU A 146 5.25 3.19 -10.62
C GLU A 146 3.74 3.00 -10.81
N THR A 147 3.05 2.61 -9.73
CA THR A 147 1.59 2.46 -9.68
C THR A 147 1.04 1.42 -10.66
N PHE A 148 1.75 0.32 -10.91
CA PHE A 148 1.24 -0.78 -11.73
C PHE A 148 0.29 -1.68 -10.92
N HIS A 149 -0.77 -2.13 -11.59
CA HIS A 149 -1.80 -2.99 -11.01
C HIS A 149 -1.73 -4.44 -11.53
N ASP A 150 -1.23 -4.63 -12.75
CA ASP A 150 -0.99 -5.94 -13.37
C ASP A 150 0.51 -6.20 -13.42
N ILE A 151 0.94 -7.32 -12.84
CA ILE A 151 2.35 -7.73 -12.79
C ILE A 151 2.90 -8.01 -14.21
N ARG A 152 2.05 -8.44 -15.14
CA ARG A 152 2.48 -8.73 -16.52
C ARG A 152 2.74 -7.44 -17.30
N GLU A 153 1.97 -6.39 -17.02
CA GLU A 153 2.16 -5.08 -17.63
C GLU A 153 3.51 -4.46 -17.20
N ILE A 154 3.85 -4.53 -15.90
CA ILE A 154 5.14 -4.00 -15.43
C ILE A 154 6.31 -4.85 -15.92
N GLU A 155 6.16 -6.16 -16.07
CA GLU A 155 7.19 -7.02 -16.67
C GLU A 155 7.49 -6.63 -18.13
N GLU A 156 6.47 -6.28 -18.92
CA GLU A 156 6.68 -5.75 -20.27
C GLU A 156 7.38 -4.39 -20.26
N ALA A 157 7.06 -3.52 -19.31
CA ALA A 157 7.76 -2.25 -19.14
C ALA A 157 9.25 -2.45 -18.78
N VAL A 158 9.56 -3.41 -17.90
CA VAL A 158 10.95 -3.78 -17.57
C VAL A 158 11.69 -4.29 -18.80
N LYS A 159 11.10 -5.23 -19.55
CA LYS A 159 11.70 -5.77 -20.79
C LYS A 159 11.93 -4.67 -21.83
N ALA A 160 10.95 -3.76 -21.99
CA ALA A 160 11.05 -2.64 -22.92
C ALA A 160 12.23 -1.72 -22.59
N ILE A 161 12.42 -1.36 -21.32
CA ILE A 161 13.57 -0.54 -20.88
C ILE A 161 14.89 -1.30 -21.10
N ARG A 162 14.96 -2.57 -20.68
CA ARG A 162 16.17 -3.40 -20.81
C ARG A 162 16.60 -3.61 -22.27
N SER A 163 15.65 -3.64 -23.20
CA SER A 163 15.96 -3.77 -24.63
C SER A 163 16.73 -2.58 -25.22
N ILE A 164 16.75 -1.43 -24.52
CA ILE A 164 17.38 -0.20 -25.01
C ILE A 164 18.39 0.42 -24.03
N SER A 165 18.46 -0.04 -22.78
CA SER A 165 19.35 0.53 -21.76
C SER A 165 19.62 -0.39 -20.57
N ASP A 166 20.84 -0.29 -20.05
CA ASP A 166 21.29 -0.91 -18.80
C ASP A 166 21.08 -0.02 -17.55
N PHE A 167 20.37 1.12 -17.70
CA PHE A 167 20.16 2.04 -16.59
C PHE A 167 19.33 1.41 -15.47
N PRO A 168 19.54 1.78 -14.20
CA PRO A 168 18.83 1.17 -13.10
C PRO A 168 17.30 1.28 -13.24
N ILE A 169 16.58 0.21 -12.89
CA ILE A 169 15.11 0.16 -12.91
C ILE A 169 14.59 -0.07 -11.49
N ILE A 170 13.76 0.86 -11.03
CA ILE A 170 12.91 0.69 -9.85
C ILE A 170 11.54 0.23 -10.35
N ALA A 171 11.08 -0.94 -9.92
CA ALA A 171 9.77 -1.49 -10.29
C ALA A 171 8.83 -1.52 -9.08
N GLN A 172 7.77 -0.73 -9.13
CA GLN A 172 6.78 -0.61 -8.06
C GLN A 172 5.38 -0.98 -8.54
N MET A 173 4.72 -1.79 -7.73
CA MET A 173 3.29 -2.06 -7.87
C MET A 173 2.50 -1.32 -6.79
N THR A 174 1.18 -1.29 -6.95
CA THR A 174 0.29 -0.77 -5.91
C THR A 174 -0.72 -1.84 -5.48
N VAL A 175 -0.95 -1.90 -4.16
CA VAL A 175 -1.83 -2.88 -3.51
C VAL A 175 -2.80 -2.17 -2.59
N GLN A 176 -3.96 -2.79 -2.39
CA GLN A 176 -4.99 -2.35 -1.46
C GLN A 176 -4.63 -2.74 -0.02
N GLU A 177 -5.47 -2.35 0.94
CA GLU A 177 -5.26 -2.61 2.38
C GLU A 177 -5.18 -4.12 2.71
N ASP A 178 -5.78 -4.97 1.88
CA ASP A 178 -5.72 -6.43 1.99
C ASP A 178 -4.45 -7.05 1.39
N GLY A 179 -3.52 -6.23 0.88
CA GLY A 179 -2.28 -6.67 0.26
C GLY A 179 -2.45 -7.23 -1.15
N LYS A 180 -3.57 -6.96 -1.83
CA LYS A 180 -3.85 -7.42 -3.20
C LYS A 180 -3.92 -6.26 -4.19
N THR A 181 -3.50 -6.50 -5.43
CA THR A 181 -3.76 -5.55 -6.53
C THR A 181 -5.26 -5.53 -6.88
N SER A 182 -5.68 -4.58 -7.71
CA SER A 182 -7.06 -4.56 -8.25
C SER A 182 -7.38 -5.77 -9.15
N TYR A 183 -6.36 -6.52 -9.58
CA TYR A 183 -6.50 -7.78 -10.31
C TYR A 183 -6.45 -9.01 -9.39
N GLY A 184 -6.41 -8.80 -8.06
CA GLY A 184 -6.42 -9.88 -7.07
C GLY A 184 -5.07 -10.57 -6.84
N ILE A 185 -3.98 -10.03 -7.40
CA ILE A 185 -2.62 -10.59 -7.25
C ILE A 185 -2.12 -10.27 -5.84
N GLU A 186 -1.64 -11.28 -5.12
CA GLU A 186 -1.19 -11.13 -3.74
C GLU A 186 0.22 -10.58 -3.62
N LEU A 187 0.49 -9.84 -2.55
CA LEU A 187 1.80 -9.24 -2.25
C LEU A 187 2.97 -10.24 -2.37
N LYS A 188 2.77 -11.48 -1.96
CA LYS A 188 3.79 -12.53 -2.07
C LYS A 188 4.18 -12.79 -3.52
N GLU A 189 3.18 -13.03 -4.39
CA GLU A 189 3.42 -13.27 -5.82
C GLU A 189 4.07 -12.06 -6.49
N ILE A 190 3.60 -10.84 -6.18
CA ILE A 190 4.21 -9.59 -6.67
C ILE A 190 5.70 -9.55 -6.32
N THR A 191 6.02 -9.81 -5.05
CA THR A 191 7.39 -9.73 -4.56
C THR A 191 8.28 -10.77 -5.23
N GLU A 192 7.81 -12.01 -5.37
CA GLU A 192 8.56 -13.10 -6.02
C GLU A 192 8.82 -12.82 -7.51
N ARG A 193 7.80 -12.34 -8.24
CA ARG A 193 7.91 -12.05 -9.67
C ARG A 193 8.79 -10.85 -9.97
N LEU A 194 8.63 -9.74 -9.23
CA LEU A 194 9.53 -8.59 -9.37
C LEU A 194 10.97 -8.93 -8.93
N SER A 195 11.13 -9.80 -7.92
CA SER A 195 12.46 -10.29 -7.53
C SER A 195 13.13 -11.10 -8.62
N SER A 196 12.35 -11.80 -9.44
CA SER A 196 12.84 -12.62 -10.56
C SER A 196 13.02 -11.84 -11.86
N SER A 197 12.51 -10.61 -11.95
CA SER A 197 12.66 -9.75 -13.12
C SER A 197 14.03 -9.06 -13.17
N GLU A 198 14.31 -8.34 -14.26
CA GLU A 198 15.54 -7.56 -14.42
C GLU A 198 15.50 -6.18 -13.72
N ALA A 199 14.51 -5.91 -12.87
CA ALA A 199 14.48 -4.69 -12.05
C ALA A 199 15.58 -4.74 -10.96
N ASP A 200 16.25 -3.62 -10.71
CA ASP A 200 17.33 -3.52 -9.71
C ASP A 200 16.79 -3.29 -8.30
N VAL A 201 15.67 -2.58 -8.21
CA VAL A 201 14.96 -2.26 -6.96
C VAL A 201 13.49 -2.60 -7.17
N ILE A 202 12.86 -3.23 -6.18
CA ILE A 202 11.43 -3.55 -6.24
C ILE A 202 10.69 -2.82 -5.12
N GLY A 203 9.39 -2.62 -5.22
CA GLY A 203 8.71 -1.87 -4.18
C GLY A 203 7.23 -1.71 -4.33
N LEU A 204 6.69 -0.86 -3.46
CA LEU A 204 5.31 -0.46 -3.46
C LEU A 204 5.19 1.06 -3.37
N ASN A 205 4.19 1.59 -4.08
CA ASN A 205 3.81 2.99 -3.97
C ASN A 205 2.29 3.17 -4.02
N CYS A 206 1.85 4.39 -3.70
CA CYS A 206 0.46 4.82 -3.82
C CYS A 206 -0.56 4.01 -2.98
N THR A 207 -1.85 4.19 -3.27
CA THR A 207 -3.05 3.58 -2.68
C THR A 207 -3.21 3.73 -1.16
N VAL A 208 -2.30 3.19 -0.37
CA VAL A 208 -2.36 3.15 1.09
C VAL A 208 -1.36 4.10 1.74
N GLY A 209 -1.62 4.42 3.01
CA GLY A 209 -0.74 5.26 3.83
C GLY A 209 0.42 4.51 4.49
N PRO A 210 1.24 5.22 5.27
CA PRO A 210 2.50 4.68 5.80
C PRO A 210 2.38 3.43 6.68
N LYS A 211 1.27 3.26 7.40
CA LYS A 211 1.05 2.10 8.27
C LYS A 211 0.98 0.80 7.47
N HIS A 212 0.06 0.70 6.52
CA HIS A 212 -0.09 -0.49 5.69
C HIS A 212 1.17 -0.76 4.87
N MET A 213 1.84 0.29 4.37
CA MET A 213 3.14 0.10 3.68
C MET A 213 4.21 -0.51 4.59
N LEU A 214 4.20 -0.22 5.89
CA LEU A 214 5.13 -0.84 6.83
C LEU A 214 4.81 -2.33 6.99
N ASP A 215 3.53 -2.66 7.16
CA ASP A 215 3.06 -4.05 7.28
C ASP A 215 3.41 -4.88 6.02
N PHE A 216 3.38 -4.26 4.83
CA PHE A 216 3.79 -4.88 3.59
C PHE A 216 5.31 -5.00 3.47
N LEU A 217 6.06 -3.96 3.85
CA LEU A 217 7.52 -4.00 3.85
C LEU A 217 8.05 -5.14 4.73
N GLU A 218 7.48 -5.33 5.93
CA GLU A 218 7.83 -6.43 6.84
C GLU A 218 7.63 -7.83 6.24
N GLN A 219 6.72 -7.97 5.27
CA GLN A 219 6.52 -9.20 4.52
C GLN A 219 7.52 -9.31 3.37
N MET A 220 7.70 -8.22 2.59
CA MET A 220 8.59 -8.21 1.42
C MET A 220 10.06 -8.51 1.78
N VAL A 221 10.55 -7.96 2.90
CA VAL A 221 11.95 -8.18 3.36
C VAL A 221 12.27 -9.65 3.66
N LYS A 222 11.26 -10.51 3.86
CA LYS A 222 11.42 -11.95 4.09
C LYS A 222 11.51 -12.75 2.79
N ILE A 223 11.07 -12.17 1.67
CA ILE A 223 10.90 -12.85 0.38
C ILE A 223 12.04 -12.49 -0.58
N THR A 224 12.51 -11.23 -0.55
CA THR A 224 13.52 -10.74 -1.49
C THR A 224 14.82 -10.32 -0.82
N THR A 225 15.91 -10.38 -1.60
CA THR A 225 17.20 -9.78 -1.25
C THR A 225 17.50 -8.51 -2.05
N LYS A 226 16.65 -8.16 -3.02
CA LYS A 226 16.78 -6.90 -3.76
C LYS A 226 16.49 -5.72 -2.83
N PRO A 227 17.11 -4.55 -3.04
CA PRO A 227 16.71 -3.32 -2.36
C PRO A 227 15.21 -3.06 -2.53
N ILE A 228 14.55 -2.61 -1.46
CA ILE A 228 13.12 -2.33 -1.45
C ILE A 228 12.85 -0.82 -1.42
N SER A 229 11.92 -0.38 -2.26
CA SER A 229 11.40 0.99 -2.33
C SER A 229 9.98 1.09 -1.76
N ILE A 230 9.72 2.05 -0.87
CA ILE A 230 8.41 2.28 -0.25
C ILE A 230 8.02 3.77 -0.34
N ILE A 231 7.00 4.08 -1.13
CA ILE A 231 6.54 5.45 -1.43
C ILE A 231 5.02 5.58 -1.14
N PRO A 232 4.61 5.73 0.13
CA PRO A 232 3.19 5.75 0.53
C PRO A 232 2.45 7.03 0.12
N ASN A 233 1.12 6.96 0.04
CA ASN A 233 0.25 8.15 0.02
C ASN A 233 0.21 8.84 1.38
N ALA A 234 -0.15 10.13 1.41
CA ALA A 234 -0.41 10.90 2.64
C ALA A 234 -1.73 10.50 3.34
N GLY A 235 -1.95 9.20 3.52
CA GLY A 235 -3.20 8.61 3.99
C GLY A 235 -4.14 8.30 2.83
N LYS A 236 -5.34 7.81 3.19
CA LYS A 236 -6.40 7.54 2.22
C LYS A 236 -7.01 8.87 1.75
N PRO A 237 -7.29 9.04 0.45
CA PRO A 237 -8.05 10.20 -0.01
C PRO A 237 -9.43 10.22 0.66
N GLN A 238 -9.75 11.32 1.32
CA GLN A 238 -11.06 11.59 1.91
C GLN A 238 -11.75 12.66 1.08
N TYR A 239 -13.00 12.41 0.69
CA TYR A 239 -13.79 13.40 -0.02
C TYR A 239 -14.57 14.24 0.99
N VAL A 240 -14.23 15.52 1.11
CA VAL A 240 -14.89 16.48 2.01
C VAL A 240 -15.26 17.71 1.19
N ASP A 241 -16.55 18.05 1.16
CA ASP A 241 -17.10 19.24 0.47
C ASP A 241 -16.63 19.42 -0.99
N GLY A 242 -16.63 18.34 -1.77
CA GLY A 242 -16.24 18.40 -3.18
C GLY A 242 -14.74 18.34 -3.44
N ARG A 243 -13.92 18.16 -2.39
CA ARG A 243 -12.46 18.17 -2.47
C ARG A 243 -11.88 16.89 -1.87
N THR A 244 -10.81 16.39 -2.49
CA THR A 244 -10.05 15.24 -1.97
C THR A 244 -8.95 15.72 -1.04
N PHE A 245 -9.01 15.32 0.23
CA PHE A 245 -8.02 15.60 1.25
C PHE A 245 -7.20 14.36 1.59
N TYR A 246 -5.93 14.58 1.91
CA TYR A 246 -5.02 13.58 2.45
C TYR A 246 -4.68 14.00 3.87
N MET A 247 -5.06 13.18 4.85
CA MET A 247 -5.09 13.58 6.27
C MET A 247 -3.82 13.23 7.04
N SER A 248 -2.85 12.56 6.42
CA SER A 248 -1.59 12.26 7.09
C SER A 248 -0.73 13.50 7.21
N THR A 249 -0.18 13.76 8.39
CA THR A 249 0.70 14.90 8.63
C THR A 249 2.16 14.60 8.27
N PRO A 250 2.98 15.63 8.01
CA PRO A 250 4.43 15.49 7.86
C PRO A 250 5.12 14.77 9.04
N GLU A 251 4.68 15.02 10.27
CA GLU A 251 5.23 14.39 11.49
C GLU A 251 4.95 12.88 11.50
N TYR A 252 3.75 12.48 11.08
CA TYR A 252 3.41 11.07 10.96
C TYR A 252 4.31 10.38 9.92
N PHE A 253 4.56 11.03 8.78
CA PHE A 253 5.51 10.53 7.77
C PHE A 253 6.92 10.37 8.31
N CYS A 254 7.42 11.34 9.09
CA CYS A 254 8.73 11.28 9.73
C CYS A 254 8.89 10.06 10.64
N VAL A 255 7.86 9.73 11.44
CA VAL A 255 7.87 8.55 12.31
C VAL A 255 7.98 7.27 11.48
N TYR A 256 7.21 7.15 10.40
CA TYR A 256 7.22 5.95 9.56
C TYR A 256 8.46 5.84 8.68
N ALA A 257 9.02 6.96 8.20
CA ALA A 257 10.28 6.97 7.48
C ALA A 257 11.39 6.27 8.29
N LYS A 258 11.49 6.57 9.58
CA LYS A 258 12.45 5.90 10.49
C LYS A 258 12.19 4.39 10.57
N ARG A 259 10.92 3.98 10.65
CA ARG A 259 10.53 2.56 10.71
C ARG A 259 10.80 1.83 9.40
N PHE A 260 10.50 2.43 8.25
CA PHE A 260 10.80 1.84 6.95
C PHE A 260 12.29 1.51 6.81
N ILE A 261 13.15 2.44 7.23
CA ILE A 261 14.61 2.25 7.20
C ILE A 261 15.04 1.11 8.13
N GLU A 262 14.52 1.10 9.36
CA GLU A 262 14.81 0.05 10.35
C GLU A 262 14.37 -1.33 9.86
N THR A 263 13.22 -1.42 9.20
CA THR A 263 12.69 -2.68 8.64
C THR A 263 13.48 -3.14 7.43
N GLY A 264 14.04 -2.23 6.63
CA GLY A 264 14.96 -2.59 5.54
C GLY A 264 14.75 -1.85 4.22
N ALA A 265 13.88 -0.85 4.15
CA ALA A 265 13.75 -0.02 2.96
C ALA A 265 15.08 0.67 2.62
N ARG A 266 15.35 0.77 1.32
CA ARG A 266 16.51 1.50 0.77
C ARG A 266 16.10 2.75 0.02
N ILE A 267 14.87 2.78 -0.48
CA ILE A 267 14.26 3.98 -1.03
C ILE A 267 13.00 4.30 -0.24
N ILE A 268 12.87 5.56 0.16
CA ILE A 268 11.67 6.10 0.77
C ILE A 268 11.30 7.41 0.09
N GLY A 269 10.02 7.78 0.10
CA GLY A 269 9.54 9.01 -0.53
C GLY A 269 8.07 9.25 -0.20
N GLY A 270 7.41 10.07 -1.00
CA GLY A 270 5.97 10.31 -0.88
C GLY A 270 5.21 10.22 -2.21
N CYS A 271 4.03 9.62 -2.19
CA CYS A 271 3.11 9.62 -3.34
C CYS A 271 1.97 10.63 -3.08
N CYS A 272 0.76 10.38 -3.57
CA CYS A 272 -0.36 11.32 -3.54
C CYS A 272 -0.61 11.95 -2.17
N GLY A 273 -0.75 13.28 -2.16
CA GLY A 273 -0.99 14.10 -0.97
C GLY A 273 0.27 14.51 -0.21
N THR A 274 1.44 13.98 -0.54
CA THR A 274 2.70 14.40 0.07
C THR A 274 3.22 15.69 -0.55
N THR A 275 3.83 16.54 0.27
CA THR A 275 4.29 17.89 -0.09
C THR A 275 5.77 18.04 0.27
N PRO A 276 6.44 19.13 -0.16
CA PRO A 276 7.81 19.42 0.26
C PRO A 276 8.00 19.44 1.79
N GLU A 277 6.96 19.75 2.57
CA GLU A 277 7.02 19.68 4.03
C GLU A 277 7.17 18.24 4.54
N HIS A 278 6.48 17.28 3.93
CA HIS A 278 6.64 15.86 4.25
C HIS A 278 8.06 15.39 3.95
N ILE A 279 8.60 15.75 2.78
CA ILE A 279 9.97 15.40 2.39
C ILE A 279 10.99 16.01 3.36
N ARG A 280 10.81 17.29 3.75
CA ARG A 280 11.68 17.95 4.74
C ARG A 280 11.70 17.22 6.08
N LYS A 281 10.53 16.83 6.59
CA LYS A 281 10.43 16.06 7.84
C LYS A 281 11.07 14.67 7.76
N MET A 282 11.02 14.03 6.58
CA MET A 282 11.74 12.78 6.34
C MET A 282 13.26 13.00 6.24
N ALA A 283 13.70 14.04 5.54
CA ALA A 283 15.12 14.40 5.43
C ALA A 283 15.75 14.71 6.80
N GLU A 284 15.06 15.50 7.64
CA GLU A 284 15.47 15.78 9.03
C GLU A 284 15.67 14.48 9.83
N ALA A 285 14.80 13.49 9.64
CA ALA A 285 14.90 12.18 10.30
C ALA A 285 16.11 11.36 9.85
N LEU A 286 16.49 11.48 8.57
CA LEU A 286 17.63 10.77 7.98
C LEU A 286 18.96 11.33 8.48
N VAL A 287 19.10 12.66 8.56
CA VAL A 287 20.31 13.33 9.04
C VAL A 287 20.61 12.96 10.50
N GLN A 288 19.58 12.80 11.33
CA GLN A 288 19.72 12.39 12.73
C GLN A 288 20.20 10.94 12.93
N LYS A 289 20.29 10.12 11.86
CA LYS A 289 20.63 8.69 11.93
C LYS A 289 21.93 8.27 11.24
N GLN A 290 22.71 9.18 10.65
CA GLN A 290 24.07 8.82 10.19
C GLN A 290 25.08 9.14 11.31
N PRO A 291 25.86 8.13 11.79
CA PRO A 291 26.80 7.37 10.95
C PRO A 291 26.75 5.84 11.12
N ARG A 292 27.07 5.13 10.02
CA ARG A 292 27.31 3.66 9.89
C ARG A 292 26.11 2.75 10.14
N ILE A 293 25.37 2.45 9.08
CA ILE A 293 24.63 1.18 9.00
C ILE A 293 25.67 0.06 8.82
N VAL A 294 26.11 -0.54 9.92
CA VAL A 294 26.70 -1.87 9.89
C VAL A 294 25.56 -2.83 9.61
N ILE A 295 25.45 -3.28 8.35
CA ILE A 295 24.58 -4.40 8.02
C ILE A 295 25.18 -5.63 8.73
N GLN A 296 24.60 -6.02 9.86
CA GLN A 296 24.84 -7.36 10.40
C GLN A 296 24.25 -8.37 9.42
N LYS A 297 25.09 -8.83 8.49
CA LYS A 297 24.80 -9.97 7.64
C LYS A 297 24.95 -11.21 8.50
N LYS A 298 23.86 -11.72 9.08
CA LYS A 298 23.77 -13.11 9.55
C LYS A 298 22.32 -13.53 9.75
N THR A 299 21.77 -14.16 8.72
CA THR A 299 21.03 -15.41 8.97
C THR A 299 21.28 -16.33 7.78
N LYS A 300 22.08 -17.36 8.03
CA LYS A 300 22.00 -18.59 7.26
C LYS A 300 20.60 -19.13 7.58
N LEU A 301 19.72 -19.21 6.58
CA LEU A 301 18.45 -19.91 6.73
C LEU A 301 18.78 -21.37 7.06
N GLU A 302 18.70 -21.71 8.34
CA GLU A 302 18.40 -23.09 8.72
C GLU A 302 16.98 -23.37 8.22
N PRO A 303 16.72 -24.55 7.66
CA PRO A 303 15.40 -24.87 7.14
C PRO A 303 14.37 -24.66 8.25
N GLU A 304 13.40 -23.81 7.95
CA GLU A 304 12.30 -23.49 8.83
C GLU A 304 11.63 -24.80 9.21
N VAL A 305 11.71 -25.18 10.49
CA VAL A 305 10.92 -26.27 11.03
C VAL A 305 9.48 -25.82 10.87
N GLU A 306 8.76 -26.48 9.98
CA GLU A 306 7.34 -26.32 9.75
C GLU A 306 6.64 -26.43 11.11
N VAL A 307 6.27 -25.30 11.70
CA VAL A 307 5.52 -25.29 12.96
C VAL A 307 4.11 -25.73 12.58
N SER A 308 3.87 -27.04 12.68
CA SER A 308 2.55 -27.62 12.50
C SER A 308 1.59 -26.86 13.44
N LEU A 309 0.55 -26.26 12.86
CA LEU A 309 -0.56 -25.75 13.66
C LEU A 309 -1.04 -26.90 14.56
N PRO A 310 -1.32 -26.65 15.85
CA PRO A 310 -1.83 -27.69 16.72
C PRO A 310 -3.11 -28.28 16.11
N GLU A 311 -3.23 -29.60 16.13
CA GLU A 311 -4.38 -30.28 15.53
C GLU A 311 -5.69 -29.68 16.08
N PRO A 312 -6.66 -29.35 15.19
CA PRO A 312 -7.90 -28.74 15.63
C PRO A 312 -8.62 -29.66 16.61
N VAL A 313 -8.92 -29.16 17.81
CA VAL A 313 -9.66 -29.89 18.85
C VAL A 313 -10.96 -30.45 18.25
N PRO A 314 -11.18 -31.78 18.26
CA PRO A 314 -12.38 -32.39 17.72
C PRO A 314 -13.65 -31.74 18.27
N THR A 315 -14.68 -31.54 17.43
CA THR A 315 -15.90 -30.80 17.81
C THR A 315 -16.54 -31.30 19.11
N LYS A 316 -16.55 -32.63 19.34
CA LYS A 316 -17.06 -33.26 20.57
C LYS A 316 -16.32 -32.84 21.85
N GLN A 317 -15.07 -32.36 21.73
CA GLN A 317 -14.22 -31.94 22.84
C GLN A 317 -14.23 -30.41 23.04
N LYS A 318 -14.87 -29.65 22.15
CA LYS A 318 -14.93 -28.19 22.25
C LYS A 318 -15.82 -27.70 23.40
N SER A 319 -16.91 -28.40 23.72
CA SER A 319 -17.80 -28.10 24.85
C SER A 319 -18.80 -29.21 25.14
N LYS A 320 -19.45 -29.20 26.32
CA LYS A 320 -20.56 -30.12 26.66
C LYS A 320 -21.76 -29.99 25.73
N LEU A 321 -22.04 -28.79 25.21
CA LEU A 321 -23.09 -28.59 24.20
C LEU A 321 -22.70 -29.23 22.88
N ALA A 322 -21.47 -28.99 22.41
CA ALA A 322 -20.96 -29.59 21.18
C ALA A 322 -20.93 -31.12 21.27
N GLU A 323 -20.59 -31.66 22.45
CA GLU A 323 -20.70 -33.08 22.76
C GLU A 323 -22.14 -33.59 22.61
N LYS A 324 -23.13 -32.91 23.23
CA LYS A 324 -24.55 -33.28 23.12
C LYS A 324 -25.06 -33.24 21.67
N ILE A 325 -24.68 -32.21 20.91
CA ILE A 325 -25.05 -32.06 19.50
C ILE A 325 -24.47 -33.22 18.68
N VAL A 326 -23.18 -33.53 18.84
CA VAL A 326 -22.52 -34.65 18.13
C VAL A 326 -23.13 -36.00 18.52
N GLN A 327 -23.56 -36.16 19.77
CA GLN A 327 -24.22 -37.38 20.26
C GLN A 327 -25.71 -37.47 19.91
N GLY A 328 -26.27 -36.50 19.18
CA GLY A 328 -27.69 -36.46 18.82
C GLY A 328 -28.63 -36.29 20.03
N LYS A 329 -28.13 -35.78 21.16
CA LYS A 329 -28.94 -35.53 22.36
C LYS A 329 -29.73 -34.23 22.21
N PHE A 330 -30.94 -34.21 22.77
CA PHE A 330 -31.75 -33.01 22.82
C PHE A 330 -31.03 -31.90 23.61
N VAL A 331 -31.01 -30.69 23.05
CA VAL A 331 -30.36 -29.51 23.64
C VAL A 331 -31.41 -28.45 23.99
N THR A 332 -31.24 -27.82 25.14
CA THR A 332 -32.14 -26.77 25.64
C THR A 332 -31.42 -25.43 25.69
N LEU A 333 -31.99 -24.43 25.02
CA LEU A 333 -31.49 -23.06 25.03
C LEU A 333 -32.58 -22.14 25.56
N VAL A 334 -32.19 -21.18 26.38
CA VAL A 334 -33.09 -20.14 26.88
C VAL A 334 -32.59 -18.78 26.45
N GLU A 335 -33.48 -17.98 25.89
CA GLU A 335 -33.17 -16.60 25.53
C GLU A 335 -33.11 -15.70 26.77
N MET A 336 -32.05 -14.90 26.88
CA MET A 336 -31.86 -13.93 27.95
C MET A 336 -31.48 -12.57 27.36
N LEU A 337 -32.33 -11.57 27.62
CA LEU A 337 -32.07 -10.20 27.19
C LEU A 337 -31.02 -9.52 28.06
N SER A 338 -30.14 -8.76 27.41
CA SER A 338 -29.24 -7.82 28.11
C SER A 338 -30.01 -6.80 28.96
N PRO A 339 -29.47 -6.42 30.13
CA PRO A 339 -30.10 -5.42 30.99
C PRO A 339 -30.13 -4.04 30.33
N ARG A 340 -31.08 -3.21 30.77
CA ARG A 340 -31.09 -1.77 30.49
C ARG A 340 -30.20 -1.10 31.55
N GLY A 341 -28.92 -0.87 31.22
CA GLY A 341 -27.94 -0.28 32.13
C GLY A 341 -26.85 -1.26 32.58
N ARG A 342 -26.14 -0.91 33.67
CA ARG A 342 -24.96 -1.63 34.17
C ARG A 342 -25.27 -2.74 35.20
N ASP A 343 -26.46 -2.76 35.77
CA ASP A 343 -26.86 -3.78 36.76
C ASP A 343 -27.23 -5.10 36.07
N VAL A 344 -26.45 -6.15 36.39
CA VAL A 344 -26.57 -7.51 35.83
C VAL A 344 -27.10 -8.52 36.86
N THR A 345 -27.51 -8.07 38.06
CA THR A 345 -27.85 -8.94 39.20
C THR A 345 -28.98 -9.92 38.85
N LYS A 346 -30.00 -9.44 38.12
CA LYS A 346 -31.13 -10.27 37.68
C LYS A 346 -30.71 -11.34 36.67
N GLN A 347 -29.83 -10.99 35.73
CA GLN A 347 -29.32 -11.89 34.70
C GLN A 347 -28.44 -12.99 35.30
N LEU A 348 -27.56 -12.63 36.24
CA LEU A 348 -26.72 -13.60 36.96
C LEU A 348 -27.56 -14.57 37.79
N ALA A 349 -28.55 -14.07 38.53
CA ALA A 349 -29.46 -14.91 39.31
C ALA A 349 -30.30 -15.86 38.41
N GLY A 350 -30.80 -15.34 37.29
CA GLY A 350 -31.53 -16.14 36.28
C GLY A 350 -30.65 -17.22 35.67
N ALA A 351 -29.45 -16.85 35.21
CA ALA A 351 -28.45 -17.76 34.67
C ALA A 351 -28.10 -18.90 35.62
N LYS A 352 -27.93 -18.60 36.92
CA LYS A 352 -27.65 -19.60 37.94
C LYS A 352 -28.78 -20.63 38.06
N LYS A 353 -30.04 -20.15 38.11
CA LYS A 353 -31.22 -21.03 38.14
C LYS A 353 -31.33 -21.89 36.88
N LEU A 354 -31.06 -21.33 35.69
CA LEU A 354 -31.08 -22.06 34.43
C LEU A 354 -30.04 -23.19 34.43
N LYS A 355 -28.82 -22.90 34.90
CA LYS A 355 -27.77 -23.90 35.05
C LYS A 355 -28.13 -25.00 36.04
N GLU A 356 -28.70 -24.66 37.20
CA GLU A 356 -29.17 -25.62 38.20
C GLU A 356 -30.30 -26.51 37.66
N LYS A 357 -31.11 -26.01 36.73
CA LYS A 357 -32.17 -26.77 36.03
C LYS A 357 -31.67 -27.57 34.83
N GLY A 358 -30.37 -27.56 34.55
CA GLY A 358 -29.77 -28.36 33.48
C GLY A 358 -29.93 -27.77 32.07
N ILE A 359 -30.21 -26.48 31.94
CA ILE A 359 -30.24 -25.79 30.64
C ILE A 359 -28.84 -25.76 30.04
N ASP A 360 -28.73 -26.09 28.75
CA ASP A 360 -27.46 -26.32 28.08
C ASP A 360 -26.72 -25.04 27.67
N ALA A 361 -27.48 -24.00 27.27
CA ALA A 361 -26.91 -22.71 26.87
C ALA A 361 -27.92 -21.57 27.01
N VAL A 362 -27.40 -20.33 26.98
CA VAL A 362 -28.21 -19.11 26.97
C VAL A 362 -27.99 -18.38 25.64
N ASN A 363 -29.06 -17.98 24.98
CA ASN A 363 -29.01 -17.13 23.80
C ASN A 363 -29.15 -15.66 24.21
N ILE A 364 -28.23 -14.79 23.82
CA ILE A 364 -28.32 -13.35 24.12
C ILE A 364 -28.55 -12.64 22.78
N PRO A 365 -29.80 -12.27 22.46
CA PRO A 365 -30.11 -11.69 21.16
C PRO A 365 -29.56 -10.27 21.08
N ASP A 366 -29.03 -9.91 19.91
CA ASP A 366 -28.78 -8.51 19.58
C ASP A 366 -30.12 -7.89 19.17
N GLY A 367 -30.72 -7.13 20.09
CA GLY A 367 -32.11 -6.69 19.95
C GLY A 367 -32.29 -5.75 18.75
N PRO A 368 -33.18 -6.04 17.78
CA PRO A 368 -33.37 -5.20 16.58
C PRO A 368 -34.13 -3.89 16.86
N ARG A 369 -34.65 -3.72 18.09
CA ARG A 369 -35.35 -2.50 18.51
C ARG A 369 -34.36 -1.57 19.18
N ALA A 370 -34.16 -0.38 18.60
CA ALA A 370 -33.33 0.74 19.06
C ALA A 370 -33.55 1.10 20.54
N SER A 371 -33.08 0.25 21.44
CA SER A 371 -33.18 0.39 22.89
C SER A 371 -31.79 0.20 23.47
N ALA A 372 -31.30 1.19 24.21
CA ALA A 372 -29.98 1.14 24.82
C ALA A 372 -29.93 0.02 25.88
N ARG A 373 -29.18 -1.03 25.57
CA ARG A 373 -28.92 -2.18 26.45
C ARG A 373 -27.42 -2.42 26.56
N MET A 374 -27.01 -3.13 27.61
CA MET A 374 -25.63 -3.61 27.73
C MET A 374 -25.26 -4.48 26.51
N ASN A 375 -24.02 -4.34 26.02
CA ASN A 375 -23.48 -5.17 24.95
C ASN A 375 -23.59 -6.67 25.30
N GLY A 376 -24.14 -7.48 24.40
CA GLY A 376 -24.37 -8.91 24.63
C GLY A 376 -23.10 -9.70 24.93
N LEU A 377 -21.95 -9.33 24.35
CA LEU A 377 -20.64 -9.94 24.62
C LEU A 377 -20.16 -9.65 26.04
N ALA A 378 -20.38 -8.43 26.53
CA ALA A 378 -20.04 -8.08 27.90
C ALA A 378 -20.85 -8.91 28.90
N LEU A 379 -22.15 -9.07 28.66
CA LEU A 379 -22.98 -9.95 29.49
C LEU A 379 -22.51 -11.41 29.40
N ALA A 380 -22.18 -11.90 28.20
CA ALA A 380 -21.70 -13.27 27.99
C ALA A 380 -20.46 -13.59 28.84
N ILE A 381 -19.46 -12.70 28.85
CA ILE A 381 -18.24 -12.85 29.65
C ILE A 381 -18.58 -12.87 31.16
N LEU A 382 -19.49 -11.99 31.60
CA LEU A 382 -19.91 -11.94 33.01
C LEU A 382 -20.62 -13.23 33.44
N LEU A 383 -21.51 -13.77 32.61
CA LEU A 383 -22.18 -15.05 32.86
C LEU A 383 -21.17 -16.21 32.88
N GLN A 384 -20.19 -16.20 31.98
CA GLN A 384 -19.15 -17.23 31.93
C GLN A 384 -18.26 -17.21 33.17
N ASN A 385 -17.82 -16.03 33.61
CA ASN A 385 -16.91 -15.89 34.75
C ASN A 385 -17.60 -16.17 36.10
N HIS A 386 -18.85 -15.72 36.28
CA HIS A 386 -19.53 -15.79 37.58
C HIS A 386 -20.43 -17.02 37.75
N VAL A 387 -21.00 -17.52 36.65
CA VAL A 387 -21.93 -18.67 36.68
C VAL A 387 -21.32 -19.90 36.04
N GLY A 388 -20.28 -19.76 35.20
CA GLY A 388 -19.67 -20.87 34.48
C GLY A 388 -20.58 -21.45 33.40
N MET A 389 -21.44 -20.64 32.78
CA MET A 389 -22.17 -20.99 31.56
C MET A 389 -21.29 -20.65 30.36
N ARG A 390 -20.93 -21.65 29.54
CA ARG A 390 -19.85 -21.52 28.53
C ARG A 390 -20.31 -21.27 27.10
N LEU A 391 -21.61 -21.15 26.81
CA LEU A 391 -22.09 -20.78 25.48
C LEU A 391 -23.16 -19.70 25.56
N CYS A 392 -22.75 -18.50 25.14
CA CYS A 392 -23.63 -17.39 24.84
C CYS A 392 -23.56 -17.15 23.32
N PHE A 393 -24.60 -17.50 22.58
CA PHE A 393 -24.71 -17.12 21.18
C PHE A 393 -25.19 -15.67 21.12
N ILE A 394 -24.48 -14.84 20.36
CA ILE A 394 -24.97 -13.51 19.96
C ILE A 394 -25.47 -13.68 18.54
N ILE A 395 -26.79 -13.82 18.39
CA ILE A 395 -27.41 -13.88 17.07
C ILE A 395 -27.88 -12.47 16.72
N ARG A 396 -27.32 -11.93 15.64
CA ARG A 396 -27.83 -10.73 14.99
C ARG A 396 -29.12 -11.13 14.25
N ALA A 397 -30.28 -10.77 14.78
CA ALA A 397 -31.53 -10.87 14.03
C ALA A 397 -31.59 -9.69 13.05
N GLY A 398 -30.87 -9.81 11.93
CA GLY A 398 -30.96 -8.90 10.79
C GLY A 398 -31.88 -9.48 9.73
N THR A 399 -33.10 -8.96 9.67
CA THR A 399 -33.99 -9.02 8.50
C THR A 399 -33.50 -8.05 7.42
N GLU A 400 -32.90 -8.57 6.35
CA GLU A 400 -32.86 -8.01 4.98
C GLU A 400 -32.81 -9.25 4.06
N VAL A 401 -33.92 -9.73 3.50
CA VAL A 401 -34.61 -9.25 2.28
C VAL A 401 -33.67 -9.26 1.07
N LEU A 402 -33.99 -10.15 0.12
CA LEU A 402 -33.41 -10.26 -1.22
C LEU A 402 -33.38 -8.91 -1.96
#